data_AF-A0AA39VRN8-F1
#
_entry.id   AF-A0AA39VRN8-F1
#
_cell.length_a   1.000
_cell.length_b   1.000
_cell.length_c   1.000
_cell.angle_alpha   90.00
_cell.angle_beta   90.00
_cell.angle_gamma   90.00
#
_symmetry.space_group_name_H-M   'P 1'
#
loop_
_entity.id
_entity.type
_entity.pdbx_description
1 polymer ?
#
loop_
_entity_poly.entity_id
_entity_poly.type
_entity_poly.pdbx_seq_one_letter_code
_entity_poly.pdbx_strand_id
1 'polypeptide(L)'
;MPDTGHIIASRYNVVLLHISQQQCLTFLPLRSVPLPCTSRKVIAIGFVNESHFVEVFMYPAKADQMNPSFLLELLDSSPDFWKTSDCLCKQ
;
A
#
# COMPACT_ATOMS: atom_id res chain seq x y z
N MET A 1 5.43 -9.56 7.84
CA MET A 1 6.13 -10.62 7.07
C MET A 1 7.36 -10.06 6.33
N PRO A 2 8.55 -10.04 6.94
CA PRO A 2 9.72 -9.44 6.30
C PRO A 2 10.31 -10.25 5.13
N ASP A 3 10.53 -11.55 5.31
CA ASP A 3 11.22 -12.38 4.31
C ASP A 3 10.34 -12.65 3.08
N THR A 4 9.07 -12.96 3.32
CA THR A 4 8.08 -13.21 2.25
C THR A 4 7.89 -11.99 1.37
N GLY A 5 7.91 -10.78 1.93
CA GLY A 5 7.79 -9.54 1.17
C GLY A 5 8.93 -9.38 0.16
N HIS A 6 10.17 -9.69 0.55
CA HIS A 6 11.32 -9.67 -0.35
C HIS A 6 11.24 -10.73 -1.45
N ILE A 7 10.77 -11.94 -1.13
CA ILE A 7 10.58 -13.01 -2.12
C ILE A 7 9.58 -12.57 -3.19
N ILE A 8 8.43 -12.02 -2.79
CA ILE A 8 7.40 -11.55 -3.71
C ILE A 8 7.93 -10.40 -4.57
N ALA A 9 8.51 -9.37 -3.95
CA ALA A 9 9.06 -8.21 -4.66
C ALA A 9 10.07 -8.65 -5.73
N SER A 10 11.04 -9.50 -5.34
CA SER A 10 12.10 -9.97 -6.23
C SER A 10 11.59 -10.88 -7.35
N ARG A 11 10.66 -11.81 -7.04
CA ARG A 11 10.14 -12.78 -8.01
C ARG A 11 9.33 -12.12 -9.12
N TYR A 12 8.56 -11.09 -8.79
CA TYR A 12 7.71 -10.39 -9.76
C TYR A 12 8.32 -9.07 -10.26
N ASN A 13 9.50 -8.70 -9.76
CA ASN A 13 10.16 -7.43 -10.04
C ASN A 13 9.25 -6.21 -9.80
N VAL A 14 8.56 -6.22 -8.65
CA VAL A 14 7.64 -5.17 -8.20
C VAL A 14 8.13 -4.55 -6.91
N VAL A 15 7.68 -3.33 -6.61
CA VAL A 15 7.78 -2.76 -5.27
C VAL A 15 6.54 -3.17 -4.50
N LEU A 16 6.72 -3.86 -3.38
CA LEU A 16 5.63 -4.28 -2.52
C LEU A 16 5.58 -3.39 -1.28
N LEU A 17 4.46 -2.72 -1.06
CA LEU A 17 4.18 -1.96 0.15
C LEU A 17 3.29 -2.81 1.05
N HIS A 18 3.72 -3.04 2.28
CA HIS A 18 2.95 -3.71 3.32
C HIS A 18 2.54 -2.68 4.36
N ILE A 19 1.24 -2.50 4.53
CA ILE A 19 0.64 -1.53 5.45
C ILE A 19 -0.03 -2.31 6.57
N SER A 20 0.35 -2.07 7.81
CA SER A 20 -0.27 -2.66 9.00
C SER A 20 -0.39 -1.58 10.07
N GLN A 21 -1.29 -1.80 11.03
CA GLN A 21 -1.40 -0.95 12.22
C GLN A 21 -0.09 -0.89 13.03
N GLN A 22 0.68 -1.99 13.05
CA GLN A 22 1.92 -2.06 13.82
C GLN A 22 3.12 -1.46 13.07
N GLN A 23 3.20 -1.71 11.76
CA GLN A 23 4.33 -1.26 10.95
C GLN A 23 4.02 -1.23 9.46
N CYS A 24 4.59 -0.24 8.77
CA CYS A 24 4.58 -0.16 7.32
C CYS A 24 5.97 -0.51 6.77
N LEU A 25 6.04 -1.41 5.78
CA LEU A 25 7.29 -1.88 5.19
C LEU A 25 7.23 -1.73 3.66
N THR A 26 8.33 -1.29 3.06
CA THR A 26 8.51 -1.26 1.60
C THR A 26 9.56 -2.27 1.21
N PHE A 27 9.19 -3.25 0.39
CA PHE A 27 10.07 -4.28 -0.12
C PHE A 27 10.50 -3.93 -1.53
N LEU A 28 11.82 -3.84 -1.72
CA LEU A 28 12.43 -3.65 -3.02
C LEU A 28 12.88 -5.00 -3.58
N PRO A 29 12.79 -5.20 -4.90
CA PRO A 29 13.23 -6.43 -5.51
C PRO A 29 14.75 -6.56 -5.37
N LEU A 30 15.20 -7.69 -4.85
CA LEU A 30 16.61 -8.01 -4.70
C LEU A 30 17.08 -8.77 -5.94
N ARG A 31 18.21 -8.36 -6.51
CA ARG A 31 18.88 -9.02 -7.65
C ARG A 31 18.03 -9.11 -8.93
N SER A 32 17.00 -8.28 -9.06
CA SER A 32 16.28 -8.11 -10.32
C SER A 32 16.96 -7.05 -11.19
N VAL A 33 16.68 -7.07 -12.49
CA VAL A 33 17.10 -5.99 -13.39
C VAL A 33 16.33 -4.72 -13.01
N PRO A 34 17.01 -3.60 -12.73
CA PRO A 34 16.35 -2.34 -12.43
C PRO A 34 15.41 -1.93 -13.55
N LEU A 35 14.13 -1.74 -13.23
CA LEU A 35 13.16 -1.21 -14.19
C LEU A 35 13.18 0.33 -14.16
N PRO A 36 13.00 0.98 -15.33
CA PRO A 36 12.65 2.39 -15.41
C PRO A 36 11.50 2.74 -14.47
N CYS A 37 11.52 3.93 -13.86
CA CYS A 37 10.49 4.34 -12.91
C CYS A 37 9.07 4.27 -13.51
N THR A 38 8.93 4.50 -14.81
CA THR A 38 7.65 4.47 -15.54
C THR A 38 7.08 3.07 -15.75
N SER A 39 7.91 2.03 -15.71
CA SER A 39 7.48 0.63 -15.88
C SER A 39 7.43 -0.16 -14.57
N ARG A 40 7.86 0.46 -13.47
CA ARG A 40 7.86 -0.14 -12.15
C ARG A 40 6.43 -0.24 -11.62
N LYS A 41 5.99 -1.46 -11.33
CA LYS A 41 4.70 -1.71 -10.70
C LYS A 41 4.85 -1.65 -9.19
N VAL A 42 3.96 -0.91 -8.54
CA VAL A 42 3.82 -0.86 -7.08
C VAL A 42 2.56 -1.63 -6.73
N ILE A 43 2.67 -2.55 -5.79
CA ILE A 43 1.54 -3.29 -5.22
C ILE A 43 1.49 -2.94 -3.74
N ALA A 44 0.35 -2.49 -3.24
CA ALA A 44 0.15 -2.26 -1.81
C ALA A 44 -0.80 -3.31 -1.26
N ILE A 45 -0.36 -3.96 -0.19
CA ILE A 45 -1.16 -4.91 0.59
C ILE A 45 -1.34 -4.36 2.00
N GLY A 46 -2.55 -4.50 2.51
CA GLY A 46 -2.92 -4.13 3.84
C GLY A 46 -3.09 -5.36 4.72
N PHE A 47 -2.50 -5.36 5.90
CA PHE A 47 -2.69 -6.39 6.91
C PHE A 47 -3.61 -5.87 8.01
N VAL A 48 -4.81 -6.46 8.08
CA VAL A 48 -5.94 -5.96 8.86
C VAL A 48 -6.28 -6.93 9.96
N ASN A 49 -6.62 -6.40 11.14
CA ASN A 49 -7.04 -7.18 12.30
C ASN A 49 -6.10 -8.34 12.62
N GLU A 50 -4.80 -8.16 12.34
CA GLU A 50 -3.75 -9.17 12.52
C GLU A 50 -4.07 -10.55 11.90
N SER A 51 -4.91 -10.61 10.85
CA SER A 51 -5.49 -11.87 10.36
C SER A 51 -5.56 -12.02 8.85
N HIS A 52 -5.84 -10.95 8.09
CA HIS A 52 -6.06 -11.06 6.65
C HIS A 52 -5.35 -9.96 5.86
N PHE A 53 -5.03 -10.29 4.61
CA PHE A 53 -4.40 -9.38 3.67
C PHE A 53 -5.40 -8.90 2.62
N VAL A 54 -5.45 -7.59 2.39
CA VAL A 54 -6.29 -6.94 1.38
C VAL A 54 -5.42 -6.17 0.39
N GLU A 55 -5.85 -6.07 -0.86
CA GLU A 55 -5.20 -5.18 -1.83
C GLU A 55 -5.63 -3.73 -1.55
N VAL A 56 -4.67 -2.80 -1.58
CA VAL A 56 -4.91 -1.37 -1.34
C VAL A 56 -4.55 -0.59 -2.59
N PHE A 57 -5.50 0.22 -3.08
CA PHE A 57 -5.26 1.11 -4.22
C PHE A 57 -4.85 2.49 -3.74
N MET A 58 -3.66 2.93 -4.13
CA MET A 58 -3.14 4.26 -3.82
C MET A 58 -3.26 5.16 -5.02
N TYR A 59 -3.90 6.31 -4.83
CA TYR A 59 -3.96 7.37 -5.83
C TYR A 59 -2.87 8.41 -5.52
N PRO A 60 -2.13 8.89 -6.53
CA PRO A 60 -1.21 10.00 -6.31
C PRO A 60 -2.00 11.19 -5.77
N ALA A 61 -1.52 11.78 -4.68
CA ALA A 61 -2.06 13.05 -4.21
C ALA A 61 -1.95 14.07 -5.35
N LYS A 62 -3.08 14.59 -5.83
CA LYS A 62 -3.09 15.70 -6.79
C LYS A 62 -2.49 16.91 -6.08
N ALA A 63 -1.25 17.27 -6.44
CA ALA A 63 -0.52 18.39 -5.85
C ALA A 63 -1.27 19.74 -6.00
N ASP A 64 -2.20 19.87 -6.95
CA ASP A 64 -2.96 21.10 -7.20
C ASP A 64 -4.27 21.25 -6.41
N GLN A 65 -4.66 20.28 -5.57
CA GLN A 65 -5.91 20.34 -4.78
C GLN A 65 -5.74 19.96 -3.31
N MET A 66 -4.53 20.10 -2.76
CA MET A 66 -4.30 19.78 -1.36
C MET A 66 -4.54 21.02 -0.49
N ASN A 67 -5.80 21.21 -0.05
CA ASN A 67 -6.09 22.01 1.13
C ASN A 67 -5.45 21.29 2.35
N PRO A 68 -4.62 21.95 3.18
CA PRO A 68 -4.01 21.32 4.36
C PRO A 68 -5.03 20.74 5.36
N SER A 69 -6.30 21.20 5.34
CA SER A 69 -7.38 20.59 6.12
C SER A 69 -7.70 19.16 5.67
N PHE A 70 -7.52 18.83 4.39
CA PHE A 70 -7.79 17.49 3.82
C PHE A 70 -6.72 16.46 4.22
N LEU A 71 -5.49 16.92 4.49
CA LEU A 71 -4.43 16.08 5.05
C LEU A 71 -4.69 15.74 6.51
N LEU A 72 -5.20 16.70 7.29
CA LEU A 72 -5.68 16.42 8.63
C LEU A 72 -6.88 15.48 8.55
N GLU A 73 -7.85 15.68 7.66
CA GLU A 73 -8.98 14.77 7.50
C GLU A 73 -8.58 13.34 7.08
N LEU A 74 -7.49 13.15 6.30
CA LEU A 74 -6.92 11.84 5.95
C LEU A 74 -6.06 11.20 7.05
N LEU A 75 -5.58 12.01 8.00
CA LEU A 75 -4.85 11.54 9.18
C LEU A 75 -5.78 11.36 10.40
N ASP A 76 -6.87 12.14 10.49
CA ASP A 76 -7.94 12.08 11.51
C ASP A 76 -9.03 11.08 11.12
N SER A 77 -9.28 10.86 9.82
CA SER A 77 -10.01 9.68 9.35
C SER A 77 -9.00 8.55 9.20
N SER A 78 -8.93 7.51 10.01
CA SER A 78 -9.69 7.04 11.15
C SER A 78 -8.92 5.74 11.54
N PRO A 79 -9.07 5.18 12.75
CA PRO A 79 -8.85 3.74 12.96
C PRO A 79 -9.61 2.84 11.95
N ASP A 80 -10.52 3.41 11.16
CA ASP A 80 -11.35 2.82 10.11
C ASP A 80 -10.80 2.92 8.67
N PHE A 81 -9.51 3.19 8.41
CA PHE A 81 -8.95 3.14 7.03
C PHE A 81 -9.27 1.80 6.31
N TRP A 82 -9.50 0.74 7.09
CA TRP A 82 -9.92 -0.58 6.63
C TRP A 82 -11.43 -0.73 6.33
N LYS A 83 -12.30 0.18 6.79
CA LYS A 83 -13.75 0.07 6.55
C LYS A 83 -14.15 0.41 5.12
N THR A 84 -13.37 1.19 4.39
CA THR A 84 -13.68 1.53 2.99
C THR A 84 -13.54 0.33 2.04
N SER A 85 -12.76 -0.69 2.39
CA SER A 85 -12.73 -1.95 1.63
C SER A 85 -13.97 -2.83 1.85
N ASP A 86 -14.68 -2.70 2.98
CA ASP A 86 -15.92 -3.45 3.24
C ASP A 86 -17.11 -2.93 2.40
N CYS A 87 -17.04 -1.68 1.92
CA CYS A 87 -18.09 -1.09 1.08
C CYS A 87 -18.06 -1.58 -0.38
N LEU A 88 -16.99 -2.24 -0.83
CA LEU A 88 -16.87 -2.75 -2.21
C LEU A 88 -17.35 -4.20 -2.41
N CYS A 89 -17.75 -4.90 -1.33
CA CYS A 89 -18.29 -6.26 -1.40
C CYS A 89 -19.83 -6.34 -1.35
N LYS A 90 -20.56 -5.23 -1.56
CA LYS A 90 -22.01 -5.27 -1.79
C LYS A 90 -22.38 -4.55 -3.07
N GLN A 91 -22.30 -5.27 -4.19
CA GLN A 91 -23.19 -5.08 -5.31
C GLN A 91 -23.60 -6.43 -5.90
#